data_AF-A0A022MAV6-F1
#
_entry.id   AF-A0A022MAV6-F1
#
_cell.length_a   1.000
_cell.length_b   1.000
_cell.length_c   1.000
_cell.angle_alpha   90.00
_cell.angle_beta   90.00
_cell.angle_gamma   90.00
#
_symmetry.space_group_name_H-M   'P 1'
#
loop_
_entity.id
_entity.type
_entity.pdbx_description
1 polymer ?
#
loop_
_entity_poly.entity_id
_entity_poly.type
_entity_poly.pdbx_seq_one_letter_code
_entity_poly.pdbx_strand_id
1 'polypeptide(L)'
;MPYRAVPPPPGTVTSEPPLDTLRLPLEALPLPSPEDVTDGQSRGASCAWCGHGPLSTDAVVDLGTRKNPLGGSWFPRACPHCVTARAHRALSAHASMCEQCVDEAARCATGSALQQLVRESQR
;
A
#
# COMPACT_ATOMS: atom_id res chain seq x y z
N MET A 1 -1.04 -18.66 56.21
CA MET A 1 -1.14 -17.37 55.50
C MET A 1 -0.87 -17.62 54.02
N PRO A 2 -1.88 -17.80 53.13
CA PRO A 2 -1.60 -17.98 51.71
C PRO A 2 -1.35 -16.62 51.04
N TYR A 3 -0.23 -16.53 50.31
CA TYR A 3 0.20 -15.38 49.53
C TYR A 3 -0.79 -15.16 48.36
N ARG A 4 -1.44 -14.00 48.28
CA ARG A 4 -2.26 -13.63 47.11
C ARG A 4 -1.33 -13.29 45.95
N ALA A 5 -1.43 -14.03 44.85
CA ALA A 5 -0.76 -13.68 43.59
C ALA A 5 -1.35 -12.37 43.04
N VAL A 6 -0.47 -11.44 42.70
CA VAL A 6 -0.81 -10.18 42.01
C VAL A 6 -0.83 -10.45 40.50
N PRO A 7 -1.88 -10.10 39.75
CA PRO A 7 -1.90 -10.29 38.30
C PRO A 7 -0.90 -9.32 37.62
N PRO A 8 -0.21 -9.76 36.55
CA PRO A 8 0.66 -8.88 35.78
C PRO A 8 -0.17 -7.77 35.08
N PRO A 9 0.41 -6.57 34.85
CA PRO A 9 -0.28 -5.52 34.10
C PRO A 9 -0.54 -5.97 32.65
N PRO A 10 -1.62 -5.49 32.00
CA PRO A 10 -1.85 -5.78 30.60
C PRO A 10 -0.68 -5.20 29.79
N GLY A 11 0.09 -6.10 29.17
CA GLY A 11 1.15 -5.74 28.25
C GLY A 11 0.57 -4.85 27.17
N THR A 12 1.13 -3.66 27.03
CA THR A 12 0.92 -2.80 25.87
C THR A 12 1.39 -3.60 24.68
N VAL A 13 0.46 -4.13 23.88
CA VAL A 13 0.80 -4.70 22.59
C VAL A 13 1.29 -3.54 21.75
N THR A 14 2.61 -3.38 21.67
CA THR A 14 3.24 -2.60 20.62
C THR A 14 2.95 -3.38 19.34
N SER A 15 1.81 -3.09 18.72
CA SER A 15 1.49 -3.57 17.39
C SER A 15 2.44 -2.88 16.43
N GLU A 16 3.64 -3.43 16.26
CA GLU A 16 4.35 -3.27 15.00
C GLU A 16 3.41 -3.83 13.93
N PRO A 17 2.93 -3.00 12.98
CA PRO A 17 2.01 -3.49 11.97
C PRO A 17 2.75 -4.59 11.18
N PRO A 18 2.18 -5.80 11.04
CA PRO A 18 2.80 -6.82 10.23
C PRO A 18 2.98 -6.23 8.83
N LEU A 19 4.13 -6.46 8.22
CA LEU A 19 4.49 -5.94 6.89
C LEU A 19 3.45 -6.34 5.81
N ASP A 20 2.59 -7.33 6.09
CA ASP A 20 1.42 -7.72 5.29
C ASP A 20 0.32 -6.65 5.20
N THR A 21 0.23 -5.73 6.16
CA THR A 21 -0.83 -4.69 6.18
C THR A 21 -0.67 -3.68 5.04
N LEU A 22 0.56 -3.51 4.55
CA LEU A 22 0.88 -2.64 3.41
C LEU A 22 0.65 -3.29 2.06
N ARG A 23 0.55 -4.63 2.02
CA ARG A 23 0.35 -5.40 0.78
C ARG A 23 -1.08 -5.26 0.24
N LEU A 24 -2.07 -5.28 1.13
CA LEU A 24 -3.49 -5.10 0.82
C LEU A 24 -3.84 -3.77 0.11
N PRO A 25 -3.33 -2.58 0.53
CA PRO A 25 -3.63 -1.33 -0.15
C PRO A 25 -2.92 -1.21 -1.52
N LEU A 26 -1.79 -1.89 -1.75
CA LEU A 26 -1.13 -1.90 -3.06
C LEU A 26 -1.97 -2.65 -4.11
N GLU A 27 -2.62 -3.75 -3.71
CA GLU A 27 -3.54 -4.51 -4.56
C GLU A 27 -4.83 -3.72 -4.88
N ALA A 28 -5.20 -2.77 -4.02
CA ALA A 28 -6.33 -1.86 -4.22
C ALA A 28 -6.03 -0.73 -5.22
N LEU A 29 -4.76 -0.49 -5.56
CA LEU A 29 -4.41 0.49 -6.59
C LEU A 29 -4.54 -0.13 -7.98
N PRO A 30 -5.45 0.38 -8.84
CA PRO A 30 -5.59 -0.15 -10.19
C PRO A 30 -4.30 0.08 -10.98
N LEU A 31 -3.69 -1.05 -11.37
CA LEU A 31 -2.54 -1.06 -12.27
C LEU A 31 -3.02 -0.96 -13.73
N PRO A 32 -2.21 -0.37 -14.61
CA PRO A 32 -2.52 -0.32 -16.03
C PRO A 32 -2.60 -1.73 -16.62
N SER A 33 -3.25 -1.86 -17.77
CA SER A 33 -3.31 -3.14 -18.46
C SER A 33 -1.89 -3.59 -18.85
N PRO A 34 -1.54 -4.88 -18.69
CA PRO A 34 -0.22 -5.39 -19.05
C PRO A 34 0.13 -5.24 -20.55
N GLU A 35 -0.86 -5.00 -21.40
CA GLU A 35 -0.71 -4.69 -22.83
C GLU A 35 -0.35 -3.22 -23.11
N ASP A 36 -0.61 -2.33 -22.16
CA ASP A 36 -0.37 -0.88 -22.27
C ASP A 36 0.96 -0.45 -21.63
N VAL A 37 1.70 -1.39 -21.03
CA VAL A 37 2.96 -1.12 -20.35
C VAL A 37 4.15 -1.49 -21.23
N THR A 38 5.17 -0.63 -21.22
CA THR A 38 6.46 -0.91 -21.87
C THR A 38 7.20 -2.05 -21.18
N ASP A 39 8.16 -2.67 -21.87
CA ASP A 39 9.03 -3.70 -21.28
C ASP A 39 9.76 -3.19 -20.02
N GLY A 40 10.18 -1.92 -20.02
CA GLY A 40 10.75 -1.28 -18.83
C GLY A 40 9.78 -1.23 -17.65
N GLN A 41 8.50 -0.97 -17.89
CA GLN A 41 7.47 -0.98 -16.84
C GLN A 41 7.08 -2.40 -16.40
N SER A 42 7.11 -3.38 -17.30
CA SER A 42 6.82 -4.79 -16.97
C SER A 42 7.94 -5.43 -16.12
N ARG A 43 9.18 -5.02 -16.34
CA ARG A 43 10.34 -5.49 -15.53
C ARG A 43 10.55 -4.66 -14.26
N GLY A 44 9.77 -3.59 -14.08
CA GLY A 44 9.93 -2.65 -12.98
C GLY A 44 11.11 -1.70 -13.12
N ALA A 45 11.77 -1.63 -14.28
CA ALA A 45 12.83 -0.63 -14.55
C ALA A 45 12.29 0.81 -14.64
N SER A 46 11.01 0.96 -15.03
CA SER A 46 10.29 2.22 -15.13
C SER A 46 9.03 2.21 -14.27
N CYS A 47 8.55 3.38 -13.87
CA CYS A 47 7.30 3.51 -13.13
C CYS A 47 6.13 2.91 -13.92
N ALA A 48 5.43 1.96 -13.29
CA ALA A 48 4.28 1.25 -13.85
C ALA A 48 3.23 2.21 -14.44
N TRP A 49 3.12 3.45 -13.93
CA TRP A 49 2.13 4.41 -14.36
C TRP A 49 2.61 5.52 -15.29
N CYS A 50 3.67 6.27 -14.92
CA CYS A 50 4.12 7.40 -15.75
C CYS A 50 5.23 7.03 -16.75
N GLY A 51 5.74 5.79 -16.70
CA GLY A 51 6.82 5.33 -17.58
C GLY A 51 8.19 5.95 -17.29
N HIS A 52 8.29 6.94 -16.38
CA HIS A 52 9.58 7.53 -16.00
C HIS A 52 10.50 6.47 -15.37
N GLY A 53 11.74 6.47 -15.85
CA GLY A 53 12.83 5.64 -15.38
C GLY A 53 14.17 6.23 -15.82
N PRO A 54 15.30 5.62 -15.41
CA PRO A 54 15.36 4.42 -14.59
C PRO A 54 14.93 4.69 -13.15
N LEU A 55 14.16 3.75 -12.59
CA LEU A 55 13.78 3.75 -11.19
C LEU A 55 14.99 3.35 -10.32
N SER A 56 15.55 4.31 -9.60
CA SER A 56 16.59 4.09 -8.58
C SER A 56 16.07 3.18 -7.46
N THR A 57 16.95 2.40 -6.83
CA THR A 57 16.58 1.51 -5.71
C THR A 57 16.11 2.24 -4.46
N ASP A 58 16.43 3.53 -4.32
CA ASP A 58 16.26 4.27 -3.06
C ASP A 58 14.83 4.79 -2.83
N ALA A 59 14.12 5.14 -3.91
CA ALA A 59 12.81 5.78 -3.84
C ALA A 59 11.82 5.11 -4.81
N VAL A 60 11.53 3.83 -4.56
CA VAL A 60 10.59 3.02 -5.36
C VAL A 60 9.67 2.23 -4.47
N VAL A 61 8.41 2.17 -4.86
CA VAL A 61 7.42 1.31 -4.21
C VAL A 61 7.25 0.07 -5.06
N ASP A 62 7.49 -1.09 -4.45
CA ASP A 62 7.17 -2.40 -5.04
C ASP A 62 5.67 -2.64 -4.89
N LEU A 63 4.98 -2.89 -6.00
CA LEU A 63 3.53 -3.15 -6.05
C LEU A 63 3.22 -4.65 -6.02
N GLY A 64 4.22 -5.48 -5.72
CA GLY A 64 4.12 -6.92 -5.62
C GLY A 64 4.20 -7.61 -6.98
N THR A 65 4.60 -8.88 -6.97
CA THR A 65 4.65 -9.71 -8.18
C THR A 65 3.25 -10.08 -8.66
N ARG A 66 2.99 -9.94 -9.97
CA ARG A 66 1.72 -10.31 -10.61
C ARG A 66 1.97 -11.23 -11.81
N LYS A 67 0.97 -12.01 -12.21
CA LYS A 67 1.04 -12.76 -13.47
C LYS A 67 0.83 -11.79 -14.64
N ASN A 68 1.67 -11.89 -15.66
CA ASN A 68 1.45 -11.17 -16.91
C ASN A 68 0.53 -12.02 -17.81
N PRO A 69 -0.66 -11.52 -18.22
CA PRO A 69 -1.54 -12.19 -19.17
C PRO A 69 -0.87 -12.50 -20.51
N LEU A 70 0.13 -11.71 -20.91
CA LEU A 70 0.93 -11.91 -22.12
C LEU A 70 2.04 -12.96 -21.95
N GLY A 71 2.18 -13.54 -20.75
CA GLY A 71 3.18 -14.54 -20.41
C GLY A 71 4.25 -14.02 -19.45
N GLY A 72 4.69 -14.90 -18.53
CA GLY A 72 5.71 -14.59 -17.52
C GLY A 72 5.18 -13.85 -16.29
N SER A 73 6.11 -13.26 -15.53
CA SER A 73 5.84 -12.50 -14.31
C SER A 73 6.00 -11.00 -14.57
N TRP A 74 5.08 -10.21 -14.01
CA TRP A 74 5.14 -8.76 -13.95
C TRP A 74 5.61 -8.34 -12.56
N PHE A 75 6.63 -7.49 -12.49
CA PHE A 75 7.16 -6.92 -11.25
C PHE A 75 6.94 -5.39 -11.23
N PRO A 76 5.68 -4.93 -11.12
CA PRO A 76 5.36 -3.51 -11.15
C PRO A 76 6.06 -2.78 -10.00
N ARG A 77 6.87 -1.77 -10.35
CA ARG A 77 7.39 -0.77 -9.41
C ARG A 77 6.87 0.61 -9.79
N ALA A 78 6.71 1.50 -8.82
CA ALA A 78 6.26 2.86 -9.08
C ALA A 78 7.08 3.91 -8.33
N CYS A 79 7.14 5.12 -8.90
CA CYS A 79 7.73 6.25 -8.22
C CYS A 79 6.79 6.74 -7.10
N PRO A 80 7.34 7.36 -6.02
CA PRO A 80 6.56 7.74 -4.85
C PRO A 80 5.47 8.74 -5.22
N HIS A 81 5.76 9.69 -6.11
CA HIS A 81 4.78 10.66 -6.62
C HIS A 81 3.52 9.99 -7.22
N CYS A 82 3.69 8.97 -8.07
CA CYS A 82 2.55 8.30 -8.68
C CYS A 82 1.77 7.44 -7.68
N VAL A 83 2.45 6.89 -6.67
CA VAL A 83 1.81 6.14 -5.57
C VAL A 83 0.98 7.08 -4.72
N THR A 84 1.56 8.20 -4.25
CA THR A 84 0.87 9.22 -3.47
C THR A 84 -0.39 9.71 -4.18
N ALA A 85 -0.28 10.08 -5.47
CA ALA A 85 -1.42 10.59 -6.23
C ALA A 85 -2.57 9.58 -6.33
N ARG A 86 -2.25 8.29 -6.51
CA ARG A 86 -3.25 7.23 -6.65
C ARG A 86 -3.82 6.79 -5.32
N ALA A 87 -3.00 6.68 -4.27
CA ALA A 87 -3.45 6.40 -2.92
C ALA A 87 -4.38 7.51 -2.42
N HIS A 88 -4.07 8.78 -2.70
CA HIS A 88 -4.93 9.90 -2.38
C HIS A 88 -6.26 9.81 -3.14
N ARG A 89 -6.24 9.53 -4.45
CA ARG A 89 -7.47 9.36 -5.25
C ARG A 89 -8.33 8.20 -4.75
N ALA A 90 -7.72 7.06 -4.44
CA ALA A 90 -8.39 5.89 -3.90
C ALA A 90 -9.02 6.20 -2.52
N LEU A 91 -8.29 6.91 -1.66
CA LEU A 91 -8.80 7.36 -0.36
C LEU A 91 -10.02 8.27 -0.52
N SER A 92 -9.93 9.28 -1.39
CA SER A 92 -11.05 10.19 -1.65
C SER A 92 -12.28 9.45 -2.19
N ALA A 93 -12.08 8.53 -3.14
CA ALA A 93 -13.17 7.72 -3.69
C ALA A 93 -13.82 6.85 -2.61
N HIS A 94 -13.02 6.16 -1.80
CA HIS A 94 -13.53 5.32 -0.71
C HIS A 94 -14.27 6.13 0.36
N ALA A 95 -13.66 7.22 0.84
CA ALA A 95 -14.23 8.06 1.89
C ALA A 95 -15.58 8.68 1.47
N SER A 96 -15.76 8.99 0.17
CA SER A 96 -17.03 9.52 -0.34
C SER A 96 -18.21 8.55 -0.28
N MET A 97 -17.95 7.25 -0.09
CA MET A 97 -18.97 6.18 -0.11
C MET A 97 -19.00 5.37 1.19
N CYS A 98 -18.19 5.72 2.19
CA CYS A 98 -17.99 4.94 3.41
C CYS A 98 -18.44 5.72 4.65
N GLU A 99 -19.52 5.27 5.28
CA GLU A 99 -20.07 5.86 6.51
C GLU A 99 -19.03 5.91 7.65
N GLN A 100 -18.27 4.83 7.85
CA GLN A 100 -17.20 4.81 8.86
C GLN A 100 -16.12 5.87 8.61
N CYS A 101 -15.85 6.22 7.34
CA CYS A 101 -14.90 7.28 7.02
C CYS A 101 -15.45 8.67 7.36
N VAL A 102 -16.77 8.85 7.27
CA VAL A 102 -17.45 10.10 7.63
C VAL A 102 -17.50 10.26 9.15
N ASP A 103 -17.82 9.19 9.87
CA ASP A 103 -18.04 9.24 11.32
C ASP A 103 -16.77 9.10 12.15
N GLU A 104 -15.95 8.08 11.87
CA GLU A 104 -14.73 7.79 12.64
C GLU A 104 -13.67 7.12 11.75
N ALA A 105 -13.04 7.91 10.88
CA ALA A 105 -12.14 7.43 9.84
C ALA A 105 -11.02 6.49 10.33
N ALA A 106 -10.56 6.66 11.57
CA ALA A 106 -9.54 5.81 12.19
C ALA A 106 -10.00 4.35 12.42
N ARG A 107 -11.31 4.07 12.44
CA ARG A 107 -11.86 2.71 12.53
C ARG A 107 -12.03 2.04 11.18
N CYS A 108 -12.04 2.80 10.09
CA CYS A 108 -12.09 2.22 8.76
C CYS A 108 -10.70 1.67 8.37
N ALA A 109 -10.58 0.35 8.33
CA ALA A 109 -9.33 -0.32 7.97
C ALA A 109 -8.83 0.09 6.57
N THR A 110 -9.72 0.17 5.58
CA THR A 110 -9.38 0.58 4.20
C THR A 110 -8.92 2.02 4.14
N GLY A 111 -9.65 2.94 4.78
CA GLY A 111 -9.29 4.36 4.86
C GLY A 111 -7.94 4.57 5.55
N SER A 112 -7.72 3.86 6.66
CA SER A 112 -6.47 3.91 7.43
C SER A 112 -5.28 3.38 6.62
N ALA A 113 -5.45 2.25 5.92
CA ALA A 113 -4.41 1.67 5.05
C ALA A 113 -4.04 2.62 3.90
N LEU A 114 -5.02 3.25 3.25
CA LEU A 114 -4.78 4.23 2.18
C LEU A 114 -4.09 5.50 2.68
N GLN A 115 -4.48 6.00 3.87
CA GLN A 115 -3.79 7.14 4.50
C GLN A 115 -2.34 6.81 4.87
N GLN A 116 -2.09 5.61 5.39
CA GLN A 116 -0.74 5.14 5.70
C GLN A 116 0.12 5.09 4.42
N LEU A 117 -0.40 4.53 3.33
CA LEU A 117 0.30 4.48 2.04
C LEU A 117 0.63 5.87 1.48
N VAL A 118 -0.28 6.85 1.63
CA VAL A 118 0.01 8.25 1.26
C VAL A 118 1.19 8.79 2.05
N ARG A 119 1.24 8.56 3.37
CA ARG A 119 2.32 9.08 4.23
C ARG A 119 3.65 8.40 3.94
N GLU A 120 3.66 7.10 3.71
CA GLU A 120 4.88 6.33 3.43
C GLU A 120 5.48 6.69 2.08
N SER A 121 4.64 6.90 1.05
CA SER A 121 5.10 7.32 -0.28
C SER A 121 5.58 8.78 -0.37
N GLN A 122 5.48 9.55 0.72
CA GLN A 122 5.98 10.92 0.81
C GLN A 122 7.29 11.04 1.60
N ARG A 123 7.77 9.96 2.22
CA ARG A 123 9.05 9.93 2.94
C ARG A 123 10.21 9.76 1.97
#